data_AF-A0A2U8LMU1-F1
#
_entry.id   AF-A0A2U8LMU1-F1
#
_cell.length_a   1.000
_cell.length_b   1.000
_cell.length_c   1.000
_cell.angle_alpha   90.00
_cell.angle_beta   90.00
_cell.angle_gamma   90.00
#
_symmetry.space_group_name_H-M   'P 1'
#
loop_
_entity.id
_entity.type
_entity.pdbx_description
1 polymer ?
#
loop_
_entity_poly.entity_id
_entity_poly.type
_entity_poly.pdbx_seq_one_letter_code
_entity_poly.pdbx_strand_id
1 'polypeptide(L)'
;MTERKGTAKVVLLRKMEEEVQKKWEQDKVLEIDAPTSSEDNTEKNKYFVTFPYPYMNGRLHLGHIFCLSKCEFAMGYQRKKGK
;
A
#
# COMPACT_ATOMS: atom_id res chain seq x y z
N MET A 1 -37.41 -10.70 3.91
CA MET A 1 -35.98 -10.96 3.73
C MET A 1 -35.27 -10.52 5.00
N THR A 2 -34.72 -11.44 5.78
CA THR A 2 -34.13 -11.15 7.09
C THR A 2 -32.80 -10.41 6.92
N GLU A 3 -32.72 -9.19 7.44
CA GLU A 3 -31.53 -8.35 7.38
C GLU A 3 -30.37 -9.04 8.13
N ARG A 4 -29.30 -9.41 7.41
CA ARG A 4 -28.13 -10.08 8.01
C ARG A 4 -27.35 -9.08 8.86
N LYS A 5 -27.54 -9.11 10.17
CA LYS A 5 -26.79 -8.32 11.18
C LYS A 5 -25.25 -8.47 11.11
N GLY A 6 -24.71 -9.41 10.32
CA GLY A 6 -23.28 -9.67 10.18
C GLY A 6 -22.54 -8.84 9.12
N THR A 7 -23.21 -8.21 8.16
CA THR A 7 -22.55 -7.48 7.06
C THR A 7 -22.23 -6.02 7.39
N ALA A 8 -22.87 -5.45 8.41
CA ALA A 8 -22.71 -4.04 8.78
C ALA A 8 -21.24 -3.67 9.09
N LYS A 9 -20.50 -4.57 9.77
CA LYS A 9 -19.08 -4.34 10.10
C LYS A 9 -18.20 -4.26 8.85
N VAL A 10 -18.44 -5.13 7.87
CA VAL A 10 -17.66 -5.15 6.61
C VAL A 10 -17.96 -3.92 5.77
N VAL A 11 -19.23 -3.51 5.70
CA VAL A 11 -19.64 -2.27 5.01
C VAL A 11 -18.97 -1.05 5.63
N LEU A 12 -18.95 -0.99 6.96
CA LEU A 12 -18.31 0.09 7.70
C LEU A 12 -16.80 0.14 7.42
N LEU A 13 -16.10 -1.00 7.43
CA LEU A 13 -14.67 -1.06 7.12
C LEU A 13 -14.37 -0.62 5.68
N ARG A 14 -15.15 -1.09 4.70
CA ARG A 14 -14.99 -0.68 3.30
C ARG A 14 -15.15 0.81 3.10
N LYS A 15 -16.13 1.42 3.79
CA LYS A 15 -16.31 2.88 3.75
C LYS A 15 -15.09 3.62 4.28
N MET A 16 -14.54 3.16 5.42
CA MET A 16 -13.31 3.75 5.97
C MET A 16 -12.10 3.54 5.04
N GLU A 17 -11.97 2.37 4.41
CA GLU A 17 -10.92 2.09 3.43
C GLU A 17 -10.97 3.07 2.25
N GLU A 18 -12.15 3.30 1.67
CA GLU A 18 -12.34 4.24 0.56
C GLU A 18 -11.99 5.69 0.94
N GLU A 19 -12.39 6.13 2.14
CA GLU A 19 -12.10 7.48 2.64
C GLU A 19 -10.59 7.69 2.84
N VAL A 20 -9.90 6.71 3.43
CA VAL A 20 -8.45 6.78 3.67
C VAL A 20 -7.66 6.71 2.36
N GLN A 21 -8.04 5.83 1.43
CA GLN A 21 -7.38 5.72 0.12
C GLN A 21 -7.46 7.03 -0.67
N LYS A 22 -8.63 7.68 -0.70
CA LYS A 22 -8.80 8.98 -1.34
C LYS A 22 -7.91 10.05 -0.72
N LYS A 23 -7.81 10.07 0.60
CA LYS A 23 -6.92 11.01 1.31
C LYS A 23 -5.45 10.77 0.94
N TRP A 24 -5.00 9.52 0.93
CA TRP A 24 -3.61 9.20 0.56
C TRP A 24 -3.25 9.61 -0.87
N GLU A 25 -4.19 9.46 -1.81
CA GLU A 25 -4.01 9.87 -3.20
C GLU A 25 -3.97 11.40 -3.33
N GLN A 26 -4.85 12.12 -2.63
CA GLN A 26 -4.85 13.59 -2.60
C GLN A 26 -3.57 14.16 -1.99
N ASP A 27 -3.14 13.59 -0.87
CA ASP A 27 -1.93 14.02 -0.15
C ASP A 27 -0.64 13.47 -0.79
N LYS A 28 -0.75 12.61 -1.81
CA LYS A 28 0.37 11.98 -2.54
C LYS A 28 1.42 11.34 -1.63
N VAL A 29 0.99 10.76 -0.50
CA VAL A 29 1.90 10.30 0.56
C VAL A 29 2.83 9.14 0.16
N LEU A 30 2.57 8.51 -0.98
CA LEU A 30 3.36 7.41 -1.54
C LEU A 30 4.23 7.83 -2.75
N GLU A 31 4.12 9.08 -3.22
CA GLU A 31 5.03 9.62 -4.24
C GLU A 31 6.34 10.06 -3.54
N ILE A 32 7.47 9.46 -3.93
CA ILE A 32 8.77 9.73 -3.31
C ILE A 32 9.76 10.17 -4.39
N ASP A 33 10.23 11.40 -4.28
CA ASP A 33 11.31 11.92 -5.13
C ASP A 33 12.67 11.45 -4.63
N ALA A 34 13.58 11.20 -5.57
CA ALA A 34 14.96 10.88 -5.25
C ALA A 34 15.66 12.10 -4.61
N PRO A 35 16.58 11.89 -3.65
CA PRO A 35 17.35 12.99 -3.06
C PRO A 35 18.16 13.73 -4.14
N THR A 36 18.08 15.06 -4.12
CA THR A 36 18.77 15.96 -5.07
C THR A 36 20.24 16.19 -4.74
N SER A 37 20.65 15.94 -3.50
CA SER A 37 22.03 16.09 -3.04
C SER A 37 22.55 14.83 -2.33
N SER A 38 23.87 14.67 -2.26
CA SER A 38 24.52 13.56 -1.54
C SER A 38 24.31 13.64 -0.02
N GLU A 39 24.09 14.84 0.53
CA GLU A 39 23.86 15.08 1.96
C GLU A 39 22.45 14.64 2.39
N ASP A 40 21.44 14.82 1.52
CA ASP A 40 20.07 14.31 1.72
C ASP A 40 20.00 12.77 1.73
N ASN A 41 20.96 12.12 1.06
CA ASN A 41 21.02 10.66 0.89
C ASN A 41 21.52 9.95 2.16
N THR A 42 22.31 10.64 2.99
CA THR A 42 22.82 10.10 4.26
C THR A 42 21.76 10.07 5.37
N GLU A 43 20.77 10.96 5.34
CA GLU A 43 19.67 10.98 6.34
C GLU A 43 18.53 10.02 5.98
N LYS A 44 18.26 9.80 4.69
CA LYS A 44 17.20 8.92 4.19
C LYS A 44 17.78 7.60 3.70
N ASN A 45 17.88 6.61 4.59
CA ASN A 45 18.29 5.25 4.24
C ASN A 45 17.30 4.58 3.27
N LYS A 46 17.40 4.85 1.96
CA LYS A 46 16.49 4.37 0.91
C LYS A 46 16.15 2.89 1.07
N TYR A 47 14.86 2.57 1.11
CA TYR A 47 14.36 1.21 0.97
C TYR A 47 13.59 1.05 -0.34
N PHE A 48 14.09 0.21 -1.24
CA PHE A 48 13.49 -0.04 -2.55
C PHE A 48 13.15 -1.51 -2.72
N VAL A 49 11.90 -1.78 -3.10
CA VAL A 49 11.39 -3.12 -3.35
C VAL A 49 10.71 -3.17 -4.71
N THR A 50 10.72 -4.34 -5.32
CA THR A 50 10.03 -4.61 -6.58
C THR A 50 9.17 -5.85 -6.45
N PHE A 51 8.06 -5.86 -7.17
CA PHE A 51 7.23 -7.03 -7.39
C PHE A 51 7.23 -7.32 -8.89
N PRO A 52 7.49 -8.56 -9.34
CA PRO A 52 7.42 -8.90 -10.75
C PRO A 52 6.04 -8.56 -11.32
N TYR A 53 6.00 -7.73 -12.38
CA TYR A 53 4.73 -7.32 -12.95
C TYR A 53 3.97 -8.55 -13.48
N PRO A 54 2.68 -8.73 -13.11
CA PRO A 54 1.90 -9.88 -13.53
C PRO A 54 1.49 -9.76 -15.00
N TYR A 55 1.26 -10.90 -15.65
CA TYR A 55 0.66 -10.90 -16.99
C TYR A 55 -0.78 -10.39 -16.94
N MET A 56 -1.15 -9.55 -17.91
CA MET A 56 -2.45 -8.87 -17.98
C MET A 56 -3.54 -9.68 -18.69
N ASN A 57 -3.34 -10.98 -18.85
CA ASN A 57 -4.28 -11.90 -19.52
C ASN A 57 -5.43 -12.38 -18.63
N GLY A 58 -5.65 -11.74 -17.48
CA GLY A 58 -6.69 -12.09 -16.52
C GLY A 58 -6.76 -11.14 -15.33
N ARG A 59 -7.66 -11.42 -14.39
CA ARG A 59 -7.75 -10.69 -13.12
C ARG A 59 -6.70 -11.21 -12.14
N LEU A 60 -6.20 -10.32 -11.30
CA LEU A 60 -5.31 -10.70 -10.19
C LEU A 60 -6.05 -11.61 -9.21
N HIS A 61 -5.60 -12.85 -9.10
CA HIS A 61 -6.07 -13.79 -8.08
C HIS A 61 -5.35 -13.64 -6.73
N LEU A 62 -5.86 -14.31 -5.70
CA LEU A 62 -5.36 -14.22 -4.33
C LEU A 62 -3.86 -14.55 -4.19
N GLY A 63 -3.34 -15.50 -4.98
CA GLY A 63 -1.90 -15.80 -5.05
C GLY A 63 -1.01 -14.60 -5.42
N HIS A 64 -1.43 -13.73 -6.34
CA HIS A 64 -0.68 -12.51 -6.66
C HIS A 64 -0.63 -11.57 -5.45
N ILE A 65 -1.76 -11.39 -4.77
CA ILE A 65 -1.86 -10.54 -3.58
C ILE A 65 -1.01 -11.09 -2.44
N PHE A 66 -0.99 -12.41 -2.24
CA PHE A 66 -0.15 -13.06 -1.23
C PHE A 66 1.35 -12.82 -1.46
N CYS A 67 1.81 -12.88 -2.72
CA CYS A 67 3.20 -12.57 -3.04
C CYS A 67 3.50 -11.07 -2.90
N LEU A 68 2.62 -10.21 -3.40
CA LEU A 68 2.74 -8.75 -3.30
C LEU A 68 2.76 -8.27 -1.84
N SER A 69 2.00 -8.92 -0.95
CA SER A 69 1.91 -8.50 0.46
C SER A 69 3.24 -8.55 1.20
N LYS A 70 4.19 -9.39 0.74
CA LYS A 70 5.54 -9.46 1.33
C LYS A 70 6.28 -8.14 1.17
N CYS A 71 6.21 -7.55 -0.01
CA CYS A 71 6.80 -6.24 -0.31
C CYS A 71 6.04 -5.13 0.40
N GLU A 72 4.70 -5.16 0.37
CA GLU A 72 3.83 -4.15 1.00
C GLU A 72 4.10 -4.01 2.50
N PHE A 73 4.16 -5.13 3.22
CA PHE A 73 4.44 -5.12 4.66
C PHE A 73 5.88 -4.68 4.97
N ALA A 74 6.84 -5.06 4.12
CA ALA A 74 8.22 -4.64 4.28
C ALA A 74 8.38 -3.13 4.10
N MET A 75 7.73 -2.53 3.09
CA MET A 75 7.71 -1.08 2.90
C MET A 75 7.11 -0.36 4.09
N GLY A 76 5.93 -0.80 4.56
CA GLY A 76 5.26 -0.18 5.71
C GLY A 76 6.10 -0.23 6.99
N TYR A 77 6.80 -1.33 7.23
CA TYR A 77 7.72 -1.45 8.37
C TYR A 77 8.96 -0.56 8.23
N GLN A 78 9.63 -0.56 7.08
CA GLN A 78 10.84 0.23 6.87
C GLN A 78 10.56 1.73 6.90
N ARG A 79 9.42 2.18 6.35
CA ARG A 79 8.95 3.56 6.47
C ARG A 79 8.82 4.02 7.92
N LYS A 80 8.30 3.15 8.80
CA LYS A 80 8.22 3.43 10.24
C LYS A 80 9.57 3.47 10.94
N LYS A 81 10.60 2.82 10.37
CA LYS A 81 11.99 2.90 10.84
C LYS A 81 12.75 4.11 10.30
N GLY A 82 12.09 4.99 9.53
CA GLY A 82 12.72 6.17 8.93
C GLY A 82 13.51 5.88 7.66
N LYS A 83 13.24 4.75 7.00
CA LYS A 83 13.77 4.43 5.67
C LYS A 83 12.83 4.82 4.55
#